data_AF-A0A5C1WG06-F1
#
_entry.id   AF-A0A5C1WG06-F1
#
_cell.length_a   1.000
_cell.length_b   1.000
_cell.length_c   1.000
_cell.angle_alpha   90.00
_cell.angle_beta   90.00
_cell.angle_gamma   90.00
#
_symmetry.space_group_name_H-M   'P 1'
#
loop_
_entity.id
_entity.type
_entity.pdbx_description
1 polymer ?
#
loop_
_entity_poly.entity_id
_entity_poly.type
_entity_poly.pdbx_seq_one_letter_code
_entity_poly.pdbx_strand_id
1 'polypeptide(L)'
;MTPSRFEPRARRGAAMFAASLVLGFAAGLSALPPASAGDVTDKAVMLFRDACLATAPAFDKAMAAAKKHGIKPQMDLGASLVGMAPDGSYSLQVRGKKECAVTAEKSAGPAVAEQFRSVIGVAAGVPATSLASEGPIQITMRGQTYVVRHDRKGGEAYVIMSTAGL
;
A
#
# COMPACT_ATOMS: atom_id res chain seq x y z
N MET A 1 -37.92 20.36 -50.93
CA MET A 1 -37.36 21.47 -50.11
C MET A 1 -38.39 22.59 -50.02
N THR A 2 -39.23 22.57 -48.98
CA THR A 2 -39.90 23.74 -48.36
C THR A 2 -40.70 23.24 -47.17
N PRO A 3 -40.42 23.67 -45.92
CA PRO A 3 -41.38 23.53 -44.84
C PRO A 3 -42.11 24.85 -44.58
N SER A 4 -43.29 24.66 -44.00
CA SER A 4 -44.39 25.61 -43.84
C SER A 4 -44.10 26.83 -42.96
N ARG A 5 -44.78 27.90 -43.34
CA ARG A 5 -44.97 29.16 -42.62
C ARG A 5 -45.82 28.92 -41.37
N PHE A 6 -45.34 29.35 -40.20
CA PHE A 6 -46.12 29.46 -38.97
C PHE A 6 -45.81 30.82 -38.32
N GLU A 7 -46.86 31.60 -38.09
CA GLU A 7 -46.93 32.82 -37.27
C GLU A 7 -48.33 32.82 -36.61
N PRO A 8 -48.64 33.64 -35.59
CA PRO A 8 -47.80 34.15 -34.50
C PRO A 8 -48.52 34.14 -33.11
N ARG A 9 -47.75 34.55 -32.10
CA ARG A 9 -48.13 35.38 -30.93
C ARG A 9 -48.90 34.78 -29.72
N ALA A 10 -48.16 34.83 -28.61
CA ALA A 10 -48.51 35.34 -27.28
C ALA A 10 -49.46 34.55 -26.37
N ARG A 11 -48.98 34.28 -25.15
CA ARG A 11 -49.31 35.12 -23.98
C ARG A 11 -48.35 34.88 -22.82
N ARG A 12 -48.03 36.00 -22.16
CA ARG A 12 -47.31 36.11 -20.89
C ARG A 12 -48.18 35.56 -19.75
N GLY A 13 -47.56 35.00 -18.73
CA GLY A 13 -48.22 34.71 -17.46
C GLY A 13 -47.28 34.01 -16.50
N ALA A 14 -46.75 34.75 -15.54
CA ALA A 14 -45.93 34.25 -14.46
C ALA A 14 -46.75 33.42 -13.46
N ALA A 15 -46.16 32.35 -12.90
CA ALA A 15 -46.47 31.86 -11.56
C ALA A 15 -45.32 30.98 -11.06
N MET A 16 -44.64 31.44 -10.02
CA MET A 16 -43.87 30.59 -9.09
C MET A 16 -44.80 29.51 -8.54
N PHE A 17 -44.34 28.28 -8.33
CA PHE A 17 -44.61 27.52 -7.10
C PHE A 17 -43.72 26.27 -7.01
N ALA A 18 -43.11 26.16 -5.83
CA ALA A 18 -42.87 24.93 -5.06
C ALA A 18 -41.84 23.90 -5.55
N ALA A 19 -40.76 23.86 -4.78
CA ALA A 19 -39.88 22.72 -4.53
C ALA A 19 -40.60 21.38 -4.36
N SER A 20 -39.95 20.27 -4.76
CA SER A 20 -39.76 19.08 -3.90
C SER A 20 -38.88 18.00 -4.54
N LEU A 21 -37.85 17.64 -3.76
CA LEU A 21 -37.24 16.31 -3.55
C LEU A 21 -36.57 15.58 -4.73
N VAL A 22 -35.25 15.75 -4.77
CA VAL A 22 -34.29 14.81 -5.35
C VAL A 22 -34.24 13.58 -4.45
N LEU A 23 -34.73 12.42 -4.92
CA LEU A 23 -34.47 11.12 -4.30
C LEU A 23 -33.32 10.43 -5.05
N GLY A 24 -32.08 10.77 -4.67
CA GLY A 24 -30.89 10.06 -5.12
C GLY A 24 -30.66 8.84 -4.23
N PHE A 25 -31.00 7.64 -4.73
CA PHE A 25 -30.64 6.38 -4.07
C PHE A 25 -29.25 5.96 -4.53
N ALA A 26 -28.23 6.43 -3.82
CA ALA A 26 -26.88 5.92 -3.94
C ALA A 26 -26.33 5.65 -2.54
N ALA A 27 -25.69 4.49 -2.41
CA ALA A 27 -24.83 4.03 -1.31
C ALA A 27 -25.43 2.93 -0.43
N GLY A 28 -25.07 1.71 -0.80
CA GLY A 28 -25.06 0.54 0.08
C GLY A 28 -23.89 -0.38 -0.26
N LEU A 29 -22.77 0.15 -0.79
CA LEU A 29 -21.51 -0.58 -0.70
C LEU A 29 -21.08 -0.48 0.76
N SER A 30 -21.35 -1.51 1.54
CA SER A 30 -20.70 -1.74 2.82
C SER A 30 -19.19 -1.77 2.57
N ALA A 31 -18.53 -0.63 2.75
CA ALA A 31 -17.09 -0.58 2.84
C ALA A 31 -16.72 -1.47 4.03
N LEU A 32 -16.12 -2.63 3.76
CA LEU A 32 -15.50 -3.41 4.84
C LEU A 32 -14.57 -2.46 5.60
N PRO A 33 -14.63 -2.42 6.93
CA PRO A 33 -13.67 -1.64 7.69
C PRO A 33 -12.27 -2.08 7.26
N PRO A 34 -11.31 -1.15 7.08
CA PRO A 34 -9.95 -1.53 6.78
C PRO A 34 -9.52 -2.48 7.88
N ALA A 35 -9.10 -3.70 7.50
CA ALA A 35 -8.53 -4.65 8.43
C ALA A 35 -7.46 -3.88 9.22
N SER A 36 -7.71 -3.62 10.50
CA SER A 36 -6.66 -3.11 11.36
C SER A 36 -5.59 -4.17 11.31
N ALA A 37 -4.39 -3.80 10.85
CA ALA A 37 -3.24 -4.58 11.25
C ALA A 37 -3.35 -4.66 12.78
N GLY A 38 -3.37 -5.87 13.35
CA GLY A 38 -3.27 -6.00 14.81
C GLY A 38 -2.04 -5.23 15.29
N ASP A 39 -1.95 -4.93 16.59
CA ASP A 39 -0.83 -4.14 17.12
C ASP A 39 0.52 -4.70 16.62
N VAL A 40 1.12 -4.03 15.63
CA VAL A 40 2.38 -4.43 15.03
C VAL A 40 3.46 -3.97 15.99
N THR A 41 4.04 -4.91 16.72
CA THR A 41 5.04 -4.63 17.76
C THR A 41 6.46 -4.91 17.28
N ASP A 42 6.65 -5.73 16.25
CA ASP A 42 7.97 -6.01 15.69
C ASP A 42 8.49 -4.82 14.89
N LYS A 43 9.66 -4.30 15.28
CA LYS A 43 10.27 -3.11 14.66
C LYS A 43 10.63 -3.33 13.19
N ALA A 44 11.06 -4.53 12.81
CA ALA A 44 11.43 -4.84 11.43
C ALA A 44 10.18 -4.90 10.55
N VAL A 45 9.07 -5.47 11.06
CA VAL A 45 7.77 -5.45 10.38
C VAL A 45 7.23 -4.01 10.24
N MET A 46 7.35 -3.18 11.28
CA MET A 46 6.97 -1.76 11.21
C MET A 46 7.81 -0.99 10.18
N LEU A 47 9.13 -1.22 10.17
CA LEU A 47 10.02 -0.62 9.19
C LEU A 47 9.66 -1.08 7.77
N PHE A 48 9.40 -2.37 7.56
CA PHE A 48 9.00 -2.90 6.26
C PHE A 48 7.68 -2.28 5.77
N ARG A 49 6.67 -2.18 6.65
CA ARG A 49 5.40 -1.51 6.34
C ARG A 49 5.62 -0.07 5.89
N ASP A 50 6.42 0.67 6.64
CA ASP A 50 6.53 2.11 6.47
C ASP A 50 7.53 2.53 5.39
N ALA A 51 8.61 1.77 5.22
CA ALA A 51 9.63 2.05 4.21
C ALA A 51 9.32 1.35 2.90
N CYS A 52 8.90 0.07 2.91
CA CYS A 52 8.72 -0.70 1.68
C CYS A 52 7.28 -0.63 1.16
N LEU A 53 6.29 -1.06 1.95
CA LEU A 53 4.89 -1.12 1.49
C LEU A 53 4.33 0.29 1.23
N ALA A 54 4.58 1.23 2.15
CA ALA A 54 4.02 2.58 2.03
C ALA A 54 4.64 3.40 0.89
N THR A 55 5.87 3.10 0.44
CA THR A 55 6.58 3.87 -0.60
C THR A 55 6.67 3.18 -1.96
N ALA A 56 6.10 1.97 -2.08
CA ALA A 56 5.85 1.33 -3.36
C ALA A 56 4.99 2.24 -4.28
N PRO A 57 5.11 2.18 -5.61
CA PRO A 57 5.96 1.27 -6.37
C PRO A 57 7.40 1.74 -6.55
N ALA A 58 7.68 3.02 -6.32
CA ALA A 58 8.97 3.62 -6.68
C ALA A 58 10.08 3.29 -5.66
N PHE A 59 9.70 3.14 -4.39
CA PHE A 59 10.62 3.00 -3.25
C PHE A 59 11.57 4.18 -3.04
N ASP A 60 11.41 5.27 -3.79
CA ASP A 60 12.25 6.48 -3.75
C ASP A 60 12.23 7.18 -2.38
N LYS A 61 11.09 7.09 -1.67
CA LYS A 61 10.92 7.64 -0.32
C LYS A 61 11.25 6.68 0.80
N ALA A 62 11.65 5.43 0.49
CA ALA A 62 11.87 4.39 1.50
C ALA A 62 12.92 4.80 2.54
N MET A 63 14.08 5.31 2.09
CA MET A 63 15.15 5.78 3.00
C MET A 63 14.70 6.96 3.86
N ALA A 64 13.92 7.89 3.31
CA ALA A 64 13.39 9.01 4.07
C ALA A 64 12.39 8.54 5.14
N ALA A 65 11.50 7.61 4.79
CA ALA A 65 10.55 7.01 5.71
C ALA A 65 11.24 6.20 6.81
N ALA A 66 12.35 5.54 6.50
CA ALA A 66 13.11 4.71 7.43
C ALA A 66 13.81 5.51 8.54
N LYS A 67 14.06 6.80 8.35
CA LYS A 67 14.68 7.67 9.37
C LYS A 67 13.90 7.70 10.68
N LYS A 68 12.56 7.59 10.63
CA LYS A 68 11.71 7.55 11.83
C LYS A 68 11.91 6.28 12.67
N HIS A 69 12.50 5.25 12.06
CA HIS A 69 12.90 4.00 12.68
C HIS A 69 14.39 3.99 13.03
N GLY A 70 15.08 5.13 12.98
CA GLY A 70 16.51 5.22 13.32
C GLY A 70 17.46 4.75 12.21
N ILE A 71 16.96 4.36 11.03
CA ILE A 71 17.84 4.04 9.90
C ILE A 71 18.57 5.29 9.42
N LYS A 72 19.91 5.18 9.37
CA LYS A 72 20.78 6.17 8.73
C LYS A 72 21.26 5.62 7.39
N PRO A 73 21.21 6.39 6.29
CA PRO A 73 21.86 6.02 5.04
C PRO A 73 23.36 5.78 5.29
N GLN A 74 23.88 4.65 4.81
CA GLN A 74 25.28 4.27 4.98
C GLN A 74 26.01 4.22 3.64
N MET A 75 25.35 3.68 2.61
CA MET A 75 25.98 3.43 1.32
C MET A 75 25.02 3.71 0.17
N ASP A 76 25.57 4.33 -0.87
CA ASP A 76 24.97 4.38 -2.20
C ASP A 76 25.85 3.51 -3.13
N LEU A 77 25.29 2.38 -3.57
CA LEU A 77 25.95 1.42 -4.45
C LEU A 77 25.52 1.60 -5.92
N GLY A 78 25.04 2.80 -6.27
CA GLY A 78 24.53 3.18 -7.59
C GLY A 78 23.14 2.61 -7.86
N ALA A 79 23.02 1.28 -7.93
CA ALA A 79 21.75 0.61 -8.17
C ALA A 79 20.97 0.27 -6.88
N SER A 80 21.63 0.39 -5.73
CA SER A 80 21.04 0.12 -4.41
C SER A 80 21.43 1.20 -3.41
N LEU A 81 20.46 1.66 -2.64
CA LEU A 81 20.70 2.44 -1.42
C LEU A 81 20.64 1.49 -0.23
N VAL A 82 21.59 1.63 0.70
CA VAL A 82 21.63 0.85 1.94
C VAL A 82 21.68 1.78 3.15
N GLY A 83 20.83 1.52 4.13
CA GLY A 83 20.81 2.19 5.41
C GLY A 83 20.76 1.17 6.54
N MET A 84 21.30 1.55 7.70
CA MET A 84 21.33 0.70 8.88
C MET A 84 20.98 1.49 10.13
N ALA A 85 20.43 0.78 11.13
CA ALA A 85 20.36 1.27 12.49
C ALA A 85 21.79 1.45 13.05
N PRO A 86 22.04 2.42 13.95
CA PRO A 86 23.37 2.66 14.50
C PRO A 86 23.95 1.47 15.28
N ASP A 87 23.08 0.64 15.84
CA ASP A 87 23.42 -0.58 16.58
C ASP A 87 23.52 -1.83 15.68
N GLY A 88 23.26 -1.69 14.37
CA GLY A 88 23.29 -2.80 13.42
C GLY A 88 22.11 -3.77 13.50
N SER A 89 21.13 -3.53 14.38
CA SER A 89 20.04 -4.47 14.67
C SER A 89 19.08 -4.70 13.50
N TYR A 90 18.94 -3.71 12.60
CA TYR A 90 18.20 -3.84 11.35
C TYR A 90 18.77 -2.93 10.26
N SER A 91 18.58 -3.36 9.01
CA SER A 91 18.99 -2.65 7.81
C SER A 91 17.85 -2.52 6.81
N LEU A 92 17.99 -1.55 5.91
CA LEU A 92 17.12 -1.33 4.77
C LEU A 92 17.98 -1.30 3.51
N GLN A 93 17.60 -2.07 2.50
CA GLN A 93 18.15 -2.01 1.16
C GLN A 93 17.03 -1.66 0.18
N VAL A 94 17.32 -0.72 -0.73
CA VAL A 94 16.35 -0.24 -1.71
C VAL A 94 16.98 -0.25 -3.09
N ARG A 95 16.35 -0.94 -4.03
CA ARG A 95 16.63 -0.87 -5.46
C ARG A 95 15.45 -0.22 -6.14
N GLY A 96 15.62 1.03 -6.59
CA GLY A 96 14.53 1.85 -7.12
C GLY A 96 13.65 1.09 -8.12
N LYS A 97 12.33 1.15 -7.92
CA LYS A 97 11.28 0.46 -8.71
C LYS A 97 11.34 -1.08 -8.74
N LYS A 98 12.38 -1.71 -8.19
CA LYS A 98 12.60 -3.16 -8.28
C LYS A 98 12.36 -3.86 -6.96
N GLU A 99 12.95 -3.36 -5.89
CA GLU A 99 13.03 -4.10 -4.65
C GLU A 99 13.17 -3.18 -3.44
N CYS A 100 12.56 -3.58 -2.33
CA CYS A 100 12.82 -3.03 -1.02
C CYS A 100 12.91 -4.19 -0.01
N ALA A 101 13.99 -4.21 0.76
CA ALA A 101 14.30 -5.29 1.69
C ALA A 101 14.66 -4.73 3.06
N VAL A 102 14.08 -5.31 4.10
CA VAL A 102 14.44 -5.06 5.50
C VAL A 102 15.07 -6.32 6.04
N THR A 103 16.26 -6.20 6.62
CA THR A 103 16.87 -7.30 7.37
C THR A 103 16.99 -6.92 8.84
N ALA A 104 16.91 -7.91 9.71
CA ALA A 104 17.09 -7.74 11.15
C ALA A 104 17.74 -8.99 11.75
N GLU A 105 18.24 -8.84 12.97
CA GLU A 105 18.53 -10.00 13.81
C GLU A 105 17.28 -10.85 14.04
N LYS A 106 17.47 -12.12 14.42
CA LYS A 106 16.37 -13.06 14.58
C LYS A 106 15.40 -12.62 15.68
N SER A 107 14.17 -12.26 15.32
CA SER A 107 13.12 -11.96 16.29
C SER A 107 12.64 -13.23 17.00
N ALA A 108 12.46 -13.14 18.32
CA ALA A 108 11.95 -14.24 19.13
C ALA A 108 10.43 -14.38 18.96
N GLY A 109 9.98 -15.40 18.23
CA GLY A 109 8.59 -15.89 18.29
C GLY A 109 7.87 -16.06 16.94
N PRO A 110 6.79 -16.87 16.91
CA PRO A 110 5.97 -17.11 15.73
C PRO A 110 5.06 -15.92 15.34
N ALA A 111 4.75 -15.03 16.29
CA ALA A 111 3.86 -13.88 16.09
C ALA A 111 4.35 -12.91 14.99
N VAL A 112 5.66 -12.90 14.72
CA VAL A 112 6.26 -12.01 13.71
C VAL A 112 5.78 -12.34 12.30
N ALA A 113 5.64 -13.62 11.95
CA ALA A 113 5.14 -14.04 10.65
C ALA A 113 3.65 -13.67 10.47
N GLU A 114 2.88 -13.68 11.55
CA GLU A 114 1.48 -13.24 11.56
C GLU A 114 1.36 -11.73 11.38
N GLN A 115 2.16 -10.95 12.12
CA GLN A 115 2.24 -9.50 11.96
C GLN A 115 2.67 -9.12 10.54
N PHE A 116 3.66 -9.82 9.97
CA PHE A 116 4.10 -9.61 8.61
C PHE A 116 3.00 -9.84 7.58
N ARG A 117 2.28 -10.98 7.66
CA ARG A 117 1.13 -11.24 6.78
C ARG A 117 0.01 -10.23 6.97
N SER A 118 -0.20 -9.77 8.21
CA SER A 118 -1.19 -8.74 8.52
C SER A 118 -0.90 -7.43 7.76
N VAL A 119 0.33 -6.91 7.84
CA VAL A 119 0.68 -5.66 7.14
C VAL A 119 0.65 -5.79 5.61
N ILE A 120 0.97 -6.97 5.09
CA ILE A 120 0.85 -7.28 3.65
C ILE A 120 -0.61 -7.26 3.22
N GLY A 121 -1.49 -7.93 3.98
CA GLY A 121 -2.92 -7.98 3.68
C GLY A 121 -3.53 -6.57 3.65
N VAL A 122 -3.19 -5.73 4.63
CA VAL A 122 -3.61 -4.32 4.65
C VAL A 122 -3.12 -3.56 3.42
N ALA A 123 -1.84 -3.70 3.04
CA ALA A 123 -1.30 -2.99 1.88
C ALA A 123 -1.94 -3.46 0.55
N ALA A 124 -2.32 -4.72 0.45
CA ALA A 124 -2.96 -5.32 -0.72
C ALA A 124 -4.50 -5.20 -0.72
N GLY A 125 -5.11 -4.74 0.39
CA GLY A 125 -6.56 -4.67 0.53
C GLY A 125 -7.25 -6.03 0.63
N VAL A 126 -6.57 -7.04 1.16
CA VAL A 126 -7.08 -8.42 1.31
C VAL A 126 -6.88 -8.91 2.75
N PRO A 127 -7.72 -9.83 3.25
CA PRO A 127 -7.52 -10.40 4.58
C PRO A 127 -6.22 -11.21 4.66
N ALA A 128 -5.51 -11.12 5.79
CA ALA A 128 -4.25 -11.86 5.98
C ALA A 128 -4.42 -13.39 5.87
N THR A 129 -5.61 -13.90 6.16
CA THR A 129 -5.96 -15.32 6.05
C THR A 129 -6.08 -15.82 4.60
N SER A 130 -6.22 -14.93 3.61
CA SER A 130 -6.18 -15.32 2.20
C SER A 130 -4.77 -15.33 1.62
N LEU A 131 -3.76 -14.89 2.39
CA LEU A 131 -2.37 -14.93 1.98
C LEU A 131 -1.75 -16.28 2.34
N ALA A 132 -0.80 -16.73 1.51
CA ALA A 132 -0.03 -17.92 1.81
C ALA A 132 0.65 -17.80 3.19
N SER A 133 0.59 -18.87 3.99
CA SER A 133 1.24 -18.93 5.30
C SER A 133 2.74 -19.18 5.21
N GLU A 134 3.20 -19.74 4.08
CA GLU A 134 4.59 -20.10 3.83
C GLU A 134 4.98 -19.76 2.38
N GLY A 135 6.27 -19.56 2.17
CA GLY A 135 6.83 -19.28 0.85
C GLY A 135 6.57 -17.85 0.36
N PRO A 136 6.84 -17.58 -0.94
CA PRO A 136 6.59 -16.27 -1.54
C PRO A 136 5.09 -15.97 -1.65
N ILE A 137 4.70 -14.77 -1.24
CA ILE A 137 3.34 -14.26 -1.31
C ILE A 137 3.23 -13.33 -2.52
N GLN A 138 2.35 -13.64 -3.47
CA GLN A 138 2.02 -12.72 -4.54
C GLN A 138 0.91 -11.77 -4.08
N ILE A 139 1.13 -10.47 -4.22
CA ILE A 139 0.12 -9.45 -3.94
C ILE A 139 0.02 -8.47 -5.10
N THR A 140 -1.16 -7.86 -5.24
CA THR A 140 -1.35 -6.67 -6.08
C THR A 140 -1.63 -5.49 -5.17
N MET A 141 -0.87 -4.42 -5.33
CA MET A 141 -1.17 -3.14 -4.68
C MET A 141 -0.83 -1.99 -5.63
N ARG A 142 -1.65 -0.94 -5.61
CA ARG A 142 -1.45 0.28 -6.42
C ARG A 142 -1.25 -0.02 -7.92
N GLY A 143 -1.93 -1.03 -8.43
CA GLY A 143 -1.88 -1.43 -9.84
C GLY A 143 -0.60 -2.20 -10.27
N GLN A 144 0.24 -2.62 -9.32
CA GLN A 144 1.42 -3.43 -9.61
C GLN A 144 1.40 -4.73 -8.81
N THR A 145 1.94 -5.79 -9.42
CA THR A 145 2.12 -7.09 -8.79
C THR A 145 3.49 -7.18 -8.17
N TYR A 146 3.53 -7.73 -6.96
CA TYR A 146 4.74 -7.94 -6.19
C TYR A 146 4.82 -9.37 -5.70
N VAL A 147 6.06 -9.84 -5.55
CA VAL A 147 6.39 -11.02 -4.76
C VAL A 147 6.97 -10.52 -3.44
N VAL A 148 6.34 -10.93 -2.34
CA VAL A 148 6.76 -10.63 -0.98
C VAL A 148 7.29 -11.91 -0.33
N ARG A 149 8.43 -11.83 0.35
CA ARG A 149 9.08 -12.97 1.00
C ARG A 149 9.47 -12.63 2.42
N HIS A 150 9.35 -13.63 3.28
CA HIS A 150 9.92 -13.64 4.63
C HIS A 150 10.90 -14.81 4.72
N ASP A 151 12.17 -14.53 4.94
CA ASP A 151 13.20 -15.54 5.19
C ASP A 151 13.72 -15.43 6.62
N ARG A 152 13.87 -16.58 7.28
CA ARG A 152 14.33 -16.70 8.66
C ARG A 152 15.68 -17.43 8.80
N LYS A 153 16.32 -17.77 7.67
CA LYS A 153 17.61 -18.47 7.66
C LYS A 153 18.74 -17.46 7.92
N GLY A 154 19.27 -17.47 9.14
CA GLY A 154 20.41 -16.63 9.54
C GLY A 154 20.04 -15.23 10.08
N GLY A 155 18.76 -14.94 10.26
CA GLY A 155 18.22 -13.64 10.71
C GLY A 155 16.73 -13.53 10.38
N GLU A 156 16.19 -12.31 10.31
CA GLU A 156 14.91 -12.02 9.65
C GLU A 156 15.17 -11.20 8.39
N ALA A 157 14.58 -11.59 7.26
CA ALA A 157 14.63 -10.82 6.02
C ALA A 157 13.22 -10.72 5.42
N TYR A 158 12.77 -9.48 5.21
CA TYR A 158 11.48 -9.14 4.62
C TYR A 158 11.74 -8.43 3.29
N VAL A 159 11.34 -9.05 2.20
CA VAL A 159 11.64 -8.55 0.86
C VAL A 159 10.36 -8.35 0.09
N ILE A 160 10.23 -7.22 -0.60
CA ILE A 160 9.23 -7.02 -1.65
C ILE A 160 9.92 -6.74 -2.97
N MET A 161 9.51 -7.47 -4.01
CA MET A 161 10.05 -7.39 -5.36
C MET A 161 8.94 -7.11 -6.36
N SER A 162 9.13 -6.14 -7.25
CA SER A 162 8.23 -5.90 -8.38
C SER A 162 8.37 -7.04 -9.39
N THR A 163 7.25 -7.61 -9.85
CA THR A 163 7.30 -8.65 -10.89
C THR A 163 7.65 -8.10 -12.26
N ALA A 164 7.54 -6.78 -12.47
CA ALA A 164 7.98 -6.12 -13.70
C ALA A 164 9.51 -5.99 -13.81
N GLY A 165 10.24 -6.31 -12.74
CA GLY A 165 11.70 -6.27 -12.69
C GLY A 165 12.35 -7.63 -12.42
N LEU A 166 11.57 -8.72 -12.44
CA LEU A 166 12.05 -10.11 -12.40
C LEU A 166 12.51 -10.57 -13.79
#